data_AF-A4U4B9-F1
#
_entry.id   AF-A4U4B9-F1
#
_cell.length_a   1.000
_cell.length_b   1.000
_cell.length_c   1.000
_cell.angle_alpha   90.00
_cell.angle_beta   90.00
_cell.angle_gamma   90.00
#
_symmetry.space_group_name_H-M   'P 1'
#
loop_
_entity.id
_entity.type
_entity.pdbx_description
1 polymer ?
#
loop_
_entity_poly.entity_id
_entity_poly.type
_entity_poly.pdbx_seq_one_letter_code
_entity_poly.pdbx_strand_id
1 'polypeptide(L)'
;MTIPAIDNLPPVHPGEILRDELEALSMSARKFADHIRVPPNAVTAILNGQRGITAQMALRLGQAFGTGPGYWMRLQGMYEVKCARVELAGVLEGIGRLGIEGGADSDPIFLRSSTGRVKLDSDPNFSTNPNFSTNFSKTQDGVQIDGTGPKKRRPKPDDDANGSEA
;
A
#
# COMPACT_ATOMS: atom_id res chain seq x y z
N MET A 1 11.34 21.10 8.11
CA MET A 1 12.23 20.04 7.59
C MET A 1 11.94 19.86 6.11
N THR A 2 12.87 20.29 5.26
CA THR A 2 12.77 20.22 3.81
C THR A 2 12.85 18.76 3.34
N ILE A 3 11.89 18.32 2.54
CA ILE A 3 12.00 17.06 1.79
C ILE A 3 13.21 17.25 0.85
N PRO A 4 14.29 16.47 0.96
CA PRO A 4 15.46 16.68 0.11
C PRO A 4 15.03 16.58 -1.35
N ALA A 5 15.56 17.50 -2.15
CA ALA A 5 15.32 17.58 -3.58
C ALA A 5 15.42 16.17 -4.20
N ILE A 6 14.45 15.82 -5.04
CA ILE A 6 14.54 14.63 -5.88
C ILE A 6 15.67 14.94 -6.88
N ASP A 7 16.88 14.61 -6.49
CA ASP A 7 18.05 14.62 -7.34
C ASP A 7 17.88 13.53 -8.41
N ASN A 8 18.46 13.75 -9.59
CA ASN A 8 18.43 12.80 -10.72
C ASN A 8 19.28 11.53 -10.47
N LEU A 9 19.58 11.23 -9.21
CA LEU A 9 20.30 10.03 -8.81
C LEU A 9 19.37 8.81 -8.82
N PRO A 10 19.90 7.62 -9.15
CA PRO A 10 19.13 6.40 -9.17
C PRO A 10 18.45 6.13 -7.81
N PRO A 11 17.28 5.47 -7.81
CA PRO A 11 16.59 5.12 -6.57
C PRO A 11 17.46 4.16 -5.72
N VAL A 12 17.73 4.56 -4.49
CA VAL A 12 18.50 3.75 -3.54
C VAL A 12 17.52 2.91 -2.72
N HIS A 13 17.58 1.59 -2.84
CA HIS A 13 16.74 0.71 -2.04
C HIS A 13 17.18 0.77 -0.56
N PRO A 14 16.24 0.84 0.41
CA PRO A 14 16.59 0.91 1.82
C PRO A 14 17.36 -0.32 2.35
N GLY A 15 17.30 -1.43 1.61
CA GLY A 15 18.10 -2.61 1.84
C GLY A 15 19.61 -2.40 1.66
N GLU A 16 20.03 -1.48 0.79
CA GLU A 16 21.45 -1.13 0.66
C GLU A 16 21.91 -0.35 1.88
N ILE A 17 21.10 0.60 2.35
CA ILE A 17 21.39 1.32 3.61
C ILE A 17 21.44 0.34 4.79
N LEU A 18 20.53 -0.63 4.84
CA LEU A 18 20.57 -1.68 5.87
C LEU A 18 21.84 -2.53 5.78
N ARG A 19 22.35 -2.80 4.57
CA ARG A 19 23.60 -3.53 4.37
C ARG A 19 24.77 -2.75 4.96
N ASP A 20 24.88 -1.47 4.65
CA ASP A 20 25.95 -0.60 5.15
C ASP A 20 25.96 -0.56 6.69
N GLU A 21 24.79 -0.45 7.32
CA GLU A 21 24.65 -0.48 8.79
C GLU A 21 25.11 -1.82 9.38
N LEU A 22 24.79 -2.94 8.72
CA LEU A 22 25.23 -4.27 9.16
C LEU A 22 26.74 -4.49 8.97
N GLU A 23 27.31 -3.97 7.90
CA GLU A 23 28.75 -4.00 7.62
C GLU A 23 29.53 -3.17 8.64
N ALA A 24 29.03 -1.97 8.98
CA ALA A 24 29.60 -1.13 10.03
C ALA A 24 29.64 -1.83 11.41
N LEU A 25 28.66 -2.70 11.68
CA LEU A 25 28.60 -3.52 12.89
C LEU A 25 29.31 -4.88 12.75
N SER A 26 29.88 -5.19 11.57
CA SER A 26 30.43 -6.51 11.23
C SER A 26 29.47 -7.66 11.57
N MET A 27 28.17 -7.43 11.34
CA MET A 27 27.09 -8.34 11.73
C MET A 27 26.49 -9.03 10.51
N SER A 28 26.37 -10.36 10.56
CA SER A 28 25.71 -11.11 9.49
C SER A 28 24.20 -10.91 9.51
N ALA A 29 23.56 -10.96 8.32
CA ALA A 29 22.12 -10.86 8.17
C ALA A 29 21.34 -11.86 9.04
N ARG A 30 21.88 -13.08 9.18
CA ARG A 30 21.29 -14.13 10.04
C ARG A 30 21.33 -13.72 11.51
N LYS A 31 22.50 -13.31 12.02
CA LYS A 31 22.67 -12.87 13.41
C LYS A 31 21.76 -11.67 13.71
N PHE A 32 21.65 -10.74 12.77
CA PHE A 32 20.75 -9.61 12.90
C PHE A 32 19.27 -10.03 12.93
N ALA A 33 18.84 -10.93 12.03
CA ALA A 33 17.48 -11.44 12.01
C ALA A 33 17.09 -12.10 13.35
N ASP A 34 18.00 -12.89 13.92
CA ASP A 34 17.84 -13.51 15.24
C ASP A 34 17.71 -12.43 16.33
N HIS A 35 18.56 -11.39 16.29
CA HIS A 35 18.52 -10.27 17.23
C HIS A 35 17.17 -9.53 17.22
N ILE A 36 16.62 -9.25 16.02
CA ILE A 36 15.34 -8.54 15.88
C ILE A 36 14.12 -9.48 15.87
N ARG A 37 14.31 -10.78 16.13
CA ARG A 37 13.27 -11.82 16.20
C ARG A 37 12.41 -11.92 14.95
N VAL A 38 13.04 -11.98 13.78
CA VAL A 38 12.37 -12.20 12.48
C VAL A 38 13.03 -13.35 11.73
N PRO A 39 12.33 -14.01 10.79
CA PRO A 39 12.94 -15.03 9.95
C PRO A 39 14.12 -14.45 9.14
N PRO A 40 15.26 -15.15 9.02
CA PRO A 40 16.41 -14.69 8.22
C PRO A 40 16.05 -14.30 6.79
N ASN A 41 15.13 -15.06 6.17
CA ASN A 41 14.63 -14.80 4.82
C ASN A 41 14.00 -13.40 4.67
N ALA A 42 13.42 -12.85 5.73
CA ALA A 42 12.83 -11.51 5.68
C ALA A 42 13.92 -10.45 5.56
N VAL A 43 15.02 -10.59 6.31
CA VAL A 43 16.16 -9.66 6.27
C VAL A 43 16.90 -9.79 4.94
N THR A 44 17.19 -11.02 4.49
CA THR A 44 17.90 -11.23 3.21
C THR A 44 17.10 -10.71 2.01
N ALA A 45 15.78 -10.89 2.00
CA ALA A 45 14.93 -10.31 0.94
C ALA A 45 14.97 -8.77 0.92
N ILE A 46 15.06 -8.12 2.09
CA ILE A 46 15.19 -6.67 2.17
C ILE A 46 16.57 -6.25 1.65
N LEU A 47 17.64 -6.89 2.10
CA LEU A 47 19.01 -6.62 1.66
C LEU A 47 19.16 -6.76 0.15
N ASN A 48 18.50 -7.75 -0.45
CA ASN A 48 18.56 -8.02 -1.90
C ASN A 48 17.62 -7.13 -2.74
N GLY A 49 16.93 -6.15 -2.14
CA GLY A 49 16.01 -5.29 -2.89
C GLY A 49 14.69 -5.97 -3.31
N GLN A 50 14.44 -7.20 -2.87
CA GLN A 50 13.26 -7.98 -3.25
C GLN A 50 12.03 -7.65 -2.41
N ARG A 51 12.24 -7.03 -1.25
CA ARG A 51 11.19 -6.67 -0.30
C ARG A 51 11.45 -5.28 0.28
N GLY A 52 10.42 -4.43 0.26
CA GLY A 52 10.44 -3.14 0.95
C GLY A 52 10.29 -3.28 2.47
N ILE A 53 10.60 -2.21 3.19
CA ILE A 53 10.45 -2.12 4.64
C ILE A 53 9.00 -1.79 4.99
N THR A 54 8.35 -2.69 5.74
CA THR A 54 7.02 -2.44 6.31
C THR A 54 7.10 -1.70 7.64
N ALA A 55 6.00 -1.10 8.10
CA ALA A 55 5.96 -0.42 9.40
C ALA A 55 6.39 -1.32 10.58
N GLN A 56 6.00 -2.60 10.55
CA GLN A 56 6.40 -3.59 11.56
C GLN A 56 7.91 -3.84 11.55
N MET A 57 8.52 -3.90 10.36
CA MET A 57 9.97 -4.02 10.24
C MET A 57 10.67 -2.74 10.67
N ALA A 58 10.18 -1.57 10.27
CA ALA A 58 10.73 -0.27 10.64
C ALA A 58 10.77 -0.07 12.16
N LEU A 59 9.75 -0.52 12.91
CA LEU A 59 9.77 -0.52 14.38
C LEU A 59 10.93 -1.34 14.94
N ARG A 60 11.17 -2.53 14.38
CA ARG A 60 12.26 -3.43 14.83
C ARG A 60 13.62 -2.85 14.50
N LEU A 61 13.81 -2.34 13.27
CA LEU A 61 15.07 -1.71 12.85
C LEU A 61 15.33 -0.44 13.68
N GLY A 62 14.31 0.40 13.87
CA GLY A 62 14.42 1.61 14.68
C GLY A 62 14.83 1.33 16.12
N GLN A 63 14.32 0.24 16.71
CA GLN A 63 14.71 -0.21 18.05
C GLN A 63 16.14 -0.79 18.09
N ALA A 64 16.54 -1.54 17.05
CA ALA A 64 17.85 -2.18 16.98
C ALA A 64 19.00 -1.17 16.75
N PHE A 65 18.77 -0.17 15.91
CA PHE A 65 19.79 0.83 15.54
C PHE A 65 19.66 2.16 16.30
N GLY A 66 18.59 2.35 17.10
CA GLY A 66 18.36 3.62 17.81
C GLY A 66 17.99 4.81 16.91
N THR A 67 17.68 4.56 15.63
CA THR A 67 17.33 5.59 14.63
C THR A 67 15.84 5.92 14.57
N GLY A 68 15.01 5.08 15.20
CA GLY A 68 13.54 5.20 15.21
C GLY A 68 12.88 4.72 13.90
N PRO A 69 11.58 4.37 13.95
CA PRO A 69 10.87 3.79 12.79
C PRO A 69 10.69 4.76 11.63
N GLY A 70 10.57 6.07 11.92
CA GLY A 70 10.34 7.09 10.89
C GLY A 70 11.51 7.25 9.92
N TYR A 71 12.74 6.96 10.36
CA TYR A 71 13.93 6.96 9.50
C TYR A 71 13.78 5.95 8.36
N TRP A 72 13.51 4.68 8.71
CA TRP A 72 13.37 3.59 7.76
C TRP A 72 12.17 3.74 6.82
N MET A 73 11.03 4.22 7.35
CA MET A 73 9.85 4.50 6.52
C MET A 73 10.10 5.62 5.52
N ARG A 74 10.91 6.64 5.89
CA ARG A 74 11.27 7.71 4.96
C ARG A 74 12.16 7.20 3.84
N LEU A 75 13.12 6.32 4.12
CA LEU A 75 13.96 5.69 3.09
C LEU A 75 13.11 4.88 2.10
N GLN A 76 12.19 4.05 2.62
CA GLN A 76 11.25 3.31 1.78
C GLN A 76 10.40 4.24 0.90
N GLY A 77 9.81 5.28 1.50
CA GLY A 77 8.99 6.24 0.75
C GLY A 77 9.78 7.02 -0.30
N MET A 78 11.02 7.41 0.00
CA MET A 78 11.90 8.07 -0.98
C MET A 78 12.22 7.15 -2.16
N TYR A 79 12.54 5.89 -1.88
CA TYR A 79 12.76 4.87 -2.91
C TYR A 79 11.53 4.69 -3.80
N GLU A 80 10.36 4.48 -3.20
CA GLU A 80 9.09 4.27 -3.91
C GLU A 80 8.71 5.49 -4.77
N VAL A 81 8.81 6.70 -4.23
CA VAL A 81 8.51 7.93 -4.98
C VAL A 81 9.45 8.11 -6.16
N LYS A 82 10.75 7.81 -6.00
CA LYS A 82 11.71 7.87 -7.10
C LYS A 82 11.39 6.85 -8.20
N CYS A 83 11.13 5.60 -7.83
CA CYS A 83 10.73 4.56 -8.78
C CYS A 83 9.44 4.94 -9.53
N ALA A 84 8.41 5.37 -8.80
CA ALA A 84 7.13 5.78 -9.38
C ALA A 84 7.27 7.00 -10.29
N ARG A 85 8.17 7.95 -9.98
CA ARG A 85 8.43 9.10 -10.84
C ARG A 85 9.04 8.70 -12.18
N VAL A 86 9.95 7.74 -12.19
CA VAL A 86 10.56 7.22 -13.44
C VAL A 86 9.50 6.51 -14.28
N GLU A 87 8.67 5.69 -13.65
CA GLU A 87 7.59 4.96 -14.33
C GLU A 87 6.51 5.90 -14.91
N LEU A 88 6.13 6.94 -14.15
CA LEU A 88 5.04 7.86 -14.49
C LEU A 88 5.51 9.13 -15.20
N ALA A 89 6.78 9.23 -15.63
CA ALA A 89 7.38 10.48 -16.13
C ALA A 89 6.50 11.19 -17.18
N GLY A 90 6.07 10.46 -18.23
CA GLY A 90 5.21 11.03 -19.28
C GLY A 90 3.78 11.34 -18.83
N VAL A 91 3.24 10.63 -17.84
CA VAL A 91 1.91 10.91 -17.27
C VAL A 91 1.95 12.19 -16.45
N LEU A 92 3.00 12.37 -15.65
CA LEU A 92 3.17 13.54 -14.78
C LEU A 92 3.31 14.84 -15.57
N GLU A 93 3.89 14.81 -16.77
CA GLU A 93 3.96 15.99 -17.66
C GLU A 93 2.58 16.51 -18.09
N GLY A 94 1.58 15.63 -18.19
CA GLY A 94 0.21 15.99 -18.55
C GLY A 94 -0.65 16.49 -17.38
N ILE A 95 -0.17 16.37 -16.13
CA ILE A 95 -0.93 16.76 -14.95
C ILE A 95 -0.63 18.23 -14.60
N GLY A 96 -1.57 19.12 -14.92
CA GLY A 96 -1.50 20.53 -14.53
C GLY A 96 -1.54 20.72 -13.01
N ARG A 97 -0.72 21.64 -12.50
CA ARG A 97 -0.79 22.04 -11.08
C ARG A 97 -2.14 22.70 -10.83
N LEU A 98 -2.89 22.19 -9.86
CA LEU A 98 -4.08 22.89 -9.36
C LEU A 98 -3.63 24.23 -8.79
N GLY A 99 -4.04 25.32 -9.45
CA GLY A 99 -3.68 26.68 -9.06
C GLY A 99 -4.13 26.94 -7.62
N ILE A 100 -3.18 27.11 -6.72
CA ILE A 100 -3.36 27.88 -5.48
C ILE A 100 -2.65 29.21 -5.72
N GLU A 101 -2.95 29.87 -6.84
CA GLU A 101 -2.53 31.24 -7.05
C GLU A 101 -3.71 32.12 -6.65
N GLY A 102 -3.66 32.60 -5.41
CA GLY A 102 -4.39 33.78 -5.01
C GLY A 102 -3.82 34.97 -5.76
N GLY A 103 -4.35 35.22 -6.95
CA GLY A 103 -4.19 36.44 -7.74
C GLY A 103 -5.50 36.65 -8.47
N ALA A 104 -6.20 37.72 -8.12
CA ALA A 104 -7.49 38.10 -8.68
C ALA A 104 -7.42 38.13 -10.23
N ASP A 105 -8.56 37.84 -10.88
CA ASP A 105 -8.87 38.20 -12.28
C ASP A 105 -8.81 37.11 -13.37
N SER A 106 -8.52 35.84 -13.07
CA SER A 106 -8.69 34.77 -14.06
C SER A 106 -9.73 33.74 -13.60
N ASP A 107 -10.96 33.93 -14.07
CA ASP A 107 -12.04 32.96 -13.94
C ASP A 107 -11.59 31.58 -14.45
N PRO A 108 -11.73 30.51 -13.65
CA PRO A 108 -11.45 29.16 -14.12
C PRO A 108 -12.51 28.76 -15.13
N ILE A 109 -12.08 28.57 -16.39
CA ILE A 109 -12.66 27.68 -17.43
C ILE A 109 -14.09 27.21 -17.12
N PHE A 110 -15.08 28.12 -17.15
CA PHE A 110 -16.51 27.80 -17.22
C PHE A 110 -17.29 29.11 -17.30
N LEU A 111 -17.19 29.85 -18.41
CA LEU A 111 -18.23 30.77 -18.91
C LEU A 111 -17.68 31.55 -20.11
N ARG A 112 -17.89 31.03 -21.32
CA ARG A 112 -18.09 31.93 -22.46
C ARG A 112 -19.06 31.33 -23.47
N SER A 113 -20.26 31.92 -23.46
CA SER A 113 -21.23 32.06 -24.56
C SER A 113 -21.83 30.77 -25.12
N SER A 114 -23.15 30.63 -25.29
CA SER A 114 -24.04 31.61 -25.90
C SER A 114 -25.51 31.31 -25.59
N THR A 115 -26.25 32.36 -25.20
CA THR A 115 -27.56 32.74 -25.75
C THR A 115 -28.58 31.63 -26.03
N GLY A 116 -29.57 31.49 -25.14
CA GLY A 116 -30.78 30.72 -25.41
C GLY A 116 -31.75 30.73 -24.23
N ARG A 117 -32.52 31.80 -24.10
CA ARG A 117 -33.73 31.84 -23.25
C ARG A 117 -34.71 30.79 -23.77
N VAL A 118 -34.74 29.60 -23.16
CA VAL A 118 -35.85 28.66 -23.34
C VAL A 118 -36.94 29.01 -22.35
N LYS A 119 -38.08 29.41 -22.90
CA LYS A 119 -39.36 29.53 -22.20
C LYS A 119 -39.68 28.17 -21.58
N LEU A 120 -40.15 28.23 -20.33
CA LEU A 120 -40.77 27.11 -19.65
C LEU A 120 -42.15 26.88 -20.29
N ASP A 121 -42.18 26.13 -21.37
CA ASP A 121 -43.43 25.65 -21.95
C ASP A 121 -43.71 24.26 -21.35
N SER A 122 -44.88 24.14 -20.73
CA SER A 122 -45.37 22.93 -20.08
C SER A 122 -45.63 21.83 -21.09
N ASP A 123 -44.82 20.76 -21.11
CA ASP A 123 -45.12 19.54 -21.87
C ASP A 123 -45.52 18.38 -20.93
N PRO A 124 -46.73 17.79 -21.09
CA PRO A 124 -47.34 16.85 -20.15
C PRO A 124 -47.07 15.37 -20.50
N ASN A 125 -45.82 15.01 -20.83
CA ASN A 125 -45.52 13.60 -21.11
C ASN A 125 -44.07 13.21 -20.81
N PHE A 126 -43.71 13.14 -19.52
CA PHE A 126 -42.56 12.36 -19.09
C PHE A 126 -43.05 11.14 -18.31
N SER A 127 -43.19 10.05 -19.06
CA SER A 127 -43.54 8.72 -18.57
C SER A 127 -42.51 8.21 -17.56
N THR A 128 -43.05 7.71 -16.45
CA THR A 128 -42.40 7.02 -15.34
C THR A 128 -41.40 5.95 -15.79
N ASN A 129 -40.18 5.98 -15.26
CA ASN A 129 -39.28 4.82 -15.28
C ASN A 129 -39.31 4.14 -13.89
N PRO A 130 -39.81 2.90 -13.76
CA PRO A 130 -40.19 2.32 -12.45
C PRO A 130 -39.07 1.57 -11.70
N ASN A 131 -37.81 1.59 -12.16
CA ASN A 131 -36.78 0.69 -11.61
C ASN A 131 -35.77 1.32 -10.65
N PHE A 132 -36.17 2.31 -9.86
CA PHE A 132 -35.33 2.80 -8.77
C PHE A 132 -36.14 2.92 -7.47
N SER A 133 -36.36 1.78 -6.82
CA SER A 133 -36.80 1.75 -5.42
C SER A 133 -35.82 0.93 -4.59
N THR A 134 -34.92 1.68 -3.95
CA THR A 134 -34.57 1.64 -2.53
C THR A 134 -34.86 0.34 -1.77
N ASN A 135 -33.80 -0.29 -1.25
CA ASN A 135 -33.90 -1.15 -0.07
C ASN A 135 -32.86 -0.74 0.96
N PHE A 136 -33.27 0.16 1.86
CA PHE A 136 -32.61 0.38 3.14
C PHE A 136 -33.70 0.50 4.21
N SER A 137 -33.85 -0.52 5.06
CA SER A 137 -34.23 -0.40 6.48
C SER A 137 -34.20 -1.77 7.18
N LYS A 138 -33.17 -1.95 8.00
CA LYS A 138 -33.18 -2.34 9.44
C LYS A 138 -34.57 -2.68 10.02
N THR A 139 -34.80 -3.76 10.77
CA THR A 139 -34.39 -3.91 12.20
C THR A 139 -34.94 -5.24 12.79
N GLN A 140 -34.06 -5.94 13.54
CA GLN A 140 -34.24 -6.80 14.74
C GLN A 140 -35.31 -7.92 14.83
N ASP A 141 -34.86 -9.15 15.12
CA ASP A 141 -34.77 -9.78 16.46
C ASP A 141 -34.88 -11.31 16.33
N GLY A 142 -34.05 -12.05 17.09
CA GLY A 142 -34.14 -13.52 17.14
C GLY A 142 -32.83 -14.20 17.50
N VAL A 143 -32.46 -14.15 18.79
CA VAL A 143 -31.52 -15.09 19.39
C VAL A 143 -32.15 -16.49 19.35
N GLN A 144 -31.49 -17.46 18.72
CA GLN A 144 -31.52 -18.83 19.21
C GLN A 144 -30.22 -19.57 18.89
N ILE A 145 -29.61 -20.01 19.99
CA ILE A 145 -28.45 -20.88 20.16
C ILE A 145 -28.70 -22.29 19.60
N ASP A 146 -27.63 -22.94 19.11
CA ASP A 146 -27.22 -24.37 19.19
C ASP A 146 -26.49 -24.73 17.87
N GLY A 147 -25.36 -25.43 17.76
CA GLY A 147 -24.50 -26.12 18.72
C GLY A 147 -23.25 -26.64 17.97
N THR A 148 -22.14 -26.74 18.70
CA THR A 148 -21.18 -27.87 18.66
C THR A 148 -20.47 -28.24 17.33
N GLY A 149 -19.20 -27.83 17.23
CA GLY A 149 -18.08 -28.80 17.15
C GLY A 149 -17.35 -29.00 15.80
N PRO A 150 -16.00 -28.86 15.75
CA PRO A 150 -15.20 -29.09 14.54
C PRO A 150 -14.95 -30.59 14.28
N LYS A 151 -15.29 -31.10 13.08
CA LYS A 151 -14.99 -32.49 12.69
C LYS A 151 -13.54 -32.66 12.21
N LYS A 152 -12.74 -33.15 13.16
CA LYS A 152 -11.59 -34.08 13.11
C LYS A 152 -10.80 -34.26 11.79
N ARG A 153 -9.49 -34.00 11.95
CA ARG A 153 -8.37 -34.42 11.09
C ARG A 153 -8.38 -35.93 10.85
N ARG A 154 -8.14 -36.35 9.60
CA ARG A 154 -7.77 -37.74 9.27
C ARG A 154 -6.28 -37.97 9.58
N PRO A 155 -5.90 -39.13 10.15
CA PRO A 155 -4.50 -39.47 10.42
C PRO A 155 -3.77 -39.88 9.12
N LYS A 156 -2.45 -39.64 9.08
CA LYS A 156 -1.53 -40.20 8.09
C LYS A 156 -1.42 -41.72 8.28
N PRO A 157 -1.22 -42.50 7.21
CA PRO A 157 -0.75 -43.88 7.33
C PRO A 157 0.77 -43.88 7.59
N ASP A 158 1.19 -44.57 8.65
CA ASP A 158 2.57 -44.96 8.92
C ASP A 158 2.74 -46.44 8.49
N ASP A 159 3.90 -46.75 7.88
CA ASP A 159 4.64 -48.03 7.76
C ASP A 159 3.88 -49.24 7.13
N ASP A 160 4.36 -49.95 6.10
CA ASP A 160 5.54 -50.82 6.07
C ASP A 160 5.83 -51.25 4.61
N ALA A 161 7.05 -51.06 4.10
CA ALA A 161 7.57 -51.81 2.96
C ALA A 161 9.10 -51.79 2.93
N ASN A 162 9.73 -52.40 3.95
CA ASN A 162 11.09 -52.90 3.80
C ASN A 162 11.02 -54.44 3.81
N GLY A 163 11.11 -55.02 2.62
CA GLY A 163 11.19 -56.45 2.38
C GLY A 163 12.02 -56.68 1.13
N SER A 164 13.34 -56.50 1.25
CA SER A 164 14.30 -56.96 0.25
C SER A 164 14.43 -58.48 0.39
N GLU A 165 13.78 -59.24 -0.47
CA GLU A 165 14.10 -60.65 -0.71
C GLU A 165 15.19 -60.76 -1.79
N ALA A 166 16.18 -61.60 -1.47
CA ALA A 166 17.04 -62.45 -2.32
C ALA A 166 17.67 -61.88 -3.60
#